data_AF-A0A0S7BLI9-F1
#
_entry.id   AF-A0A0S7BLI9-F1
#
_cell.length_a   1.000
_cell.length_b   1.000
_cell.length_c   1.000
_cell.angle_alpha   90.00
_cell.angle_beta   90.00
_cell.angle_gamma   90.00
#
_symmetry.space_group_name_H-M   'P 1'
#
loop_
_entity.id
_entity.type
_entity.pdbx_description
1 polymer ?
#
loop_
_entity_poly.entity_id
_entity_poly.type
_entity_poly.pdbx_seq_one_letter_code
_entity_poly.pdbx_strand_id
1 'polypeptide(L)'
;MKNRKSYLFDCDHILPIEKLRVTIPRRAVLSFAKEQIQAKKMRQIGIPTYLIDNLTDLETNEFMQIKPVVCKGVKIQIIEQIVCGTPCSGNEPIRLFPIQSLTLNIFNQFNGQQTIAEIVSIIQEETGWSLDKSAAVVRNLFLRLCEVRICEPG
;
A
#
# COMPACT_ATOMS: atom_id res chain seq x y z
N MET A 1 21.47 -13.65 19.24
CA MET A 1 20.04 -13.50 18.86
C MET A 1 19.96 -12.54 17.69
N LYS A 2 19.63 -13.01 16.47
CA LYS A 2 19.49 -12.13 15.30
C LYS A 2 18.18 -11.35 15.45
N ASN A 3 18.27 -10.07 15.78
CA ASN A 3 17.17 -9.12 15.65
C ASN A 3 16.71 -9.13 14.19
N ARG A 4 15.65 -9.88 13.86
CA ARG A 4 14.98 -9.74 12.57
C ARG A 4 14.36 -8.35 12.57
N LYS A 5 15.01 -7.39 11.91
CA LYS A 5 14.38 -6.12 11.56
C LYS A 5 13.16 -6.49 10.68
N SER A 6 11.96 -6.44 11.25
CA SER A 6 10.73 -6.72 10.52
C SER A 6 10.33 -5.49 9.72
N TYR A 7 10.33 -5.59 8.39
CA TYR A 7 9.79 -4.59 7.48
C TYR A 7 8.36 -4.98 7.09
N LEU A 8 7.52 -4.01 6.73
CA LEU A 8 6.16 -4.30 6.25
C LEU A 8 6.20 -4.97 4.86
N PHE A 9 7.19 -4.63 4.05
CA PHE A 9 7.33 -5.13 2.70
C PHE A 9 8.80 -5.35 2.31
N ASP A 10 9.05 -6.43 1.58
CA ASP A 10 10.35 -6.77 1.01
C ASP A 10 10.12 -7.50 -0.32
N CYS A 11 10.50 -6.85 -1.44
CA CYS A 11 10.40 -7.42 -2.78
C CYS A 11 11.52 -8.43 -3.09
N ASP A 12 12.62 -8.38 -2.35
CA ASP A 12 13.84 -9.13 -2.66
C ASP A 12 13.76 -10.59 -2.16
N HIS A 13 12.65 -10.91 -1.48
CA HIS A 13 12.29 -12.25 -1.05
C HIS A 13 11.03 -12.69 -1.78
N ILE A 14 11.17 -13.68 -2.69
CA ILE A 14 10.05 -14.36 -3.35
C ILE A 14 9.21 -15.03 -2.27
N LEU A 15 8.11 -14.40 -1.87
CA LEU A 15 7.13 -15.03 -0.99
C LEU A 15 6.10 -15.79 -1.87
N PRO A 16 5.91 -17.10 -1.66
CA PRO A 16 4.86 -17.84 -2.34
C PRO A 16 3.50 -17.24 -1.95
N ILE A 17 2.59 -17.19 -2.92
CA ILE A 17 1.21 -16.73 -2.74
C ILE A 17 0.47 -17.77 -1.88
N GLU A 18 0.70 -17.76 -0.57
CA GLU A 18 -0.10 -18.53 0.37
C GLU A 18 -1.20 -17.64 0.94
N LYS A 19 -2.44 -18.15 0.84
CA LYS A 19 -3.66 -17.54 1.35
C LYS A 19 -3.45 -16.93 2.74
N LEU A 20 -3.52 -15.61 2.81
CA LEU A 20 -3.47 -14.82 4.04
C LEU A 20 -4.54 -15.28 5.03
N ARG A 21 -4.13 -15.95 6.11
CA ARG A 21 -4.97 -16.12 7.30
C ARG A 21 -4.78 -14.92 8.21
N VAL A 22 -5.66 -13.93 8.07
CA VAL A 22 -5.65 -12.72 8.89
C VAL A 22 -6.27 -13.04 10.25
N THR A 23 -5.48 -12.93 11.31
CA THR A 23 -5.99 -12.97 12.69
C THR A 23 -6.10 -11.53 13.18
N ILE A 24 -7.31 -10.94 13.10
CA ILE A 24 -7.55 -9.56 13.51
C ILE A 24 -7.59 -9.49 15.05
N PRO A 25 -6.80 -8.62 15.71
CA PRO A 25 -6.90 -8.41 17.15
C PRO A 25 -8.22 -7.73 17.52
N ARG A 26 -8.91 -8.22 18.55
CA ARG A 26 -10.23 -7.72 19.03
C ARG A 26 -10.31 -6.20 19.29
N ARG A 27 -9.17 -5.51 19.43
CA ARG A 27 -9.11 -4.04 19.62
C ARG A 27 -9.29 -3.25 18.31
N ALA A 28 -9.12 -3.86 17.15
CA ALA A 28 -9.37 -3.26 15.83
C ALA A 28 -10.86 -3.25 15.42
N VAL A 29 -11.73 -3.88 16.21
CA VAL A 29 -13.19 -3.94 15.93
C VAL A 29 -13.86 -2.59 16.22
N LEU A 30 -13.35 -1.82 17.20
CA LEU A 30 -13.92 -0.51 17.55
C LEU A 30 -13.54 0.61 16.56
N SER A 31 -12.40 0.49 15.86
CA SER A 31 -12.05 1.38 14.74
C SER A 31 -12.98 1.17 13.54
N PHE A 32 -13.44 -0.06 13.32
CA PHE A 32 -14.34 -0.42 12.22
C PHE A 32 -15.71 0.28 12.32
N ALA A 33 -16.23 0.45 13.55
CA ALA A 33 -17.50 1.17 13.77
C ALA A 33 -17.38 2.68 13.49
N LYS A 34 -16.21 3.28 13.75
CA LYS A 34 -15.94 4.69 13.39
C LYS A 34 -15.75 4.86 11.87
N GLU A 35 -15.16 3.87 11.20
CA GLU A 35 -15.02 3.83 9.74
C GLU A 35 -16.37 3.86 9.02
N GLN A 36 -17.40 3.17 9.54
CA GLN A 36 -18.76 3.24 8.97
C GLN A 36 -19.37 4.65 9.05
N ILE A 37 -19.11 5.40 10.12
CA ILE A 37 -19.66 6.75 10.31
C ILE A 37 -18.93 7.76 9.42
N GLN A 38 -17.61 7.61 9.24
CA GLN A 38 -16.80 8.53 8.45
C GLN A 38 -17.01 8.33 6.94
N ALA A 39 -17.11 7.07 6.49
CA ALA A 39 -17.46 6.73 5.10
C ALA A 39 -18.86 7.25 4.72
N LYS A 40 -19.81 7.25 5.66
CA LYS A 40 -21.17 7.77 5.44
C LYS A 40 -21.20 9.31 5.32
N LYS A 41 -20.32 10.01 6.03
CA LYS A 41 -20.16 11.48 5.90
C LYS A 41 -19.43 11.89 4.62
N MET A 42 -18.44 11.13 4.17
CA MET A 42 -17.66 11.48 2.96
C MET A 42 -18.37 11.13 1.64
N ARG A 43 -19.27 10.14 1.63
CA ARG A 43 -20.21 9.91 0.51
C ARG A 43 -21.10 11.12 0.20
N GLN A 44 -21.35 12.01 1.17
CA GLN A 44 -22.12 13.24 0.94
C GLN A 44 -21.30 14.34 0.22
N ILE A 45 -19.98 14.17 0.08
CA ILE A 45 -19.05 15.15 -0.51
C ILE A 45 -18.57 14.71 -1.92
N GLY A 46 -19.02 13.55 -2.41
CA GLY A 46 -18.72 13.10 -3.78
C GLY A 46 -17.29 12.58 -4.01
N ILE A 47 -16.52 12.34 -2.94
CA ILE A 47 -15.19 11.70 -3.04
C ILE A 47 -15.38 10.19 -2.91
N PRO A 48 -15.00 9.37 -3.91
CA PRO A 48 -15.08 7.92 -3.81
C PRO A 48 -14.12 7.44 -2.72
N THR A 49 -14.67 7.08 -1.56
CA THR A 49 -13.91 6.46 -0.47
C THR A 49 -13.97 4.95 -0.67
N TYR A 50 -12.88 4.34 -1.13
CA TYR A 50 -12.77 2.89 -1.23
C TYR A 50 -12.41 2.32 0.14
N LEU A 51 -13.24 1.41 0.66
CA LEU A 51 -12.82 0.55 1.77
C LEU A 51 -11.77 -0.42 1.26
N ILE A 52 -10.78 -0.78 2.10
CA ILE A 52 -9.69 -1.68 1.70
C ILE A 52 -10.24 -3.05 1.28
N ASP A 53 -11.28 -3.53 1.98
CA ASP A 53 -12.00 -4.76 1.61
C ASP A 53 -12.56 -4.70 0.18
N ASN A 54 -12.97 -3.51 -0.27
CA ASN A 54 -13.45 -3.33 -1.64
C ASN A 54 -12.31 -3.33 -2.67
N LEU A 55 -11.09 -2.92 -2.30
CA LEU A 55 -9.92 -2.88 -3.20
C LEU A 55 -9.33 -4.27 -3.45
N THR A 56 -9.42 -5.16 -2.46
CA THR A 56 -8.97 -6.55 -2.61
C THR A 56 -9.85 -7.33 -3.58
N ASP A 57 -11.15 -7.02 -3.61
CA ASP A 57 -12.16 -7.72 -4.42
C ASP A 57 -12.32 -7.14 -5.84
N LEU A 58 -11.61 -6.05 -6.17
CA LEU A 58 -11.66 -5.47 -7.52
C LEU A 58 -11.14 -6.46 -8.57
N GLU A 59 -11.87 -6.52 -9.68
CA GLU A 59 -11.42 -7.20 -10.88
C GLU A 59 -10.09 -6.61 -11.36
N THR A 60 -9.25 -7.44 -11.97
CA THR A 60 -7.90 -7.04 -12.38
C THR A 60 -7.91 -5.77 -13.24
N ASN A 61 -8.84 -5.67 -14.18
CA ASN A 61 -8.93 -4.50 -15.06
C ASN A 61 -9.26 -3.22 -14.31
N GLU A 62 -10.18 -3.27 -13.33
CA GLU A 62 -10.56 -2.11 -12.52
C GLU A 62 -9.41 -1.67 -11.61
N PHE A 63 -8.73 -2.65 -10.97
CA PHE A 63 -7.58 -2.39 -10.13
C PHE A 63 -6.44 -1.70 -10.91
N MET A 64 -6.22 -2.11 -12.15
CA MET A 64 -5.18 -1.55 -13.01
C MET A 64 -5.41 -0.08 -13.38
N GLN A 65 -6.65 0.43 -13.29
CA GLN A 65 -6.98 1.84 -13.57
C GLN A 65 -6.76 2.78 -12.37
N ILE A 66 -6.51 2.24 -11.17
CA ILE A 66 -6.29 3.05 -9.96
C ILE A 66 -5.05 3.92 -10.12
N LYS A 67 -5.12 5.17 -9.68
CA LYS A 67 -3.95 6.05 -9.55
C LYS A 67 -3.51 6.11 -8.10
N PRO A 68 -2.45 5.39 -7.70
CA PRO A 68 -2.02 5.38 -6.31
C PRO A 68 -1.43 6.75 -5.93
N VAL A 69 -1.82 7.28 -4.77
CA VAL A 69 -1.31 8.55 -4.24
C VAL A 69 -0.99 8.42 -2.76
N VAL A 70 0.09 9.08 -2.30
CA VAL A 70 0.39 9.19 -0.87
C VAL A 70 -0.65 10.10 -0.19
N CYS A 71 -1.26 9.62 0.89
CA CYS A 71 -2.30 10.34 1.61
C CYS A 71 -1.80 11.71 2.12
N LYS A 72 -2.67 12.71 2.11
CA LYS A 72 -2.34 14.05 2.62
C LYS A 72 -1.99 14.01 4.12
N GLY A 73 -0.91 14.70 4.49
CA GLY A 73 -0.44 14.80 5.88
C GLY A 73 0.38 13.61 6.37
N VAL A 74 0.62 12.60 5.53
CA VAL A 74 1.61 11.55 5.79
C VAL A 74 3.01 12.17 5.79
N LYS A 75 3.84 11.74 6.74
CA LYS A 75 5.27 12.07 6.75
C LYS A 75 6.06 10.84 6.32
N ILE A 76 6.85 10.98 5.26
CA ILE A 76 7.82 9.96 4.83
C ILE A 76 9.21 10.42 5.25
N GLN A 77 9.96 9.55 5.90
CA GLN A 77 11.31 9.83 6.37
C GLN A 77 12.20 8.60 6.23
N ILE A 78 13.51 8.80 6.08
CA ILE A 78 14.49 7.72 6.04
C ILE A 78 15.19 7.67 7.39
N ILE A 79 15.11 6.51 8.06
CA ILE A 79 15.78 6.27 9.34
C ILE A 79 16.61 4.99 9.18
N GLU A 80 17.92 5.07 9.42
CA GLU A 80 18.83 3.91 9.35
C GLU A 80 18.71 3.09 8.05
N GLN A 81 18.67 3.77 6.89
CA GLN A 81 18.50 3.14 5.56
C GLN A 81 17.13 2.47 5.33
N ILE A 82 16.13 2.79 6.14
CA ILE A 82 14.76 2.28 6.02
C ILE A 82 13.82 3.45 5.73
N VAL A 83 12.94 3.26 4.76
CA VAL A 83 11.84 4.17 4.48
C VAL A 83 10.75 3.94 5.53
N CYS A 84 10.43 5.00 6.26
CA CYS A 84 9.44 5.01 7.31
C CYS A 84 8.31 5.97 6.96
N GLY A 85 7.08 5.56 7.22
CA GLY A 85 5.89 6.39 7.05
C GLY A 85 5.17 6.63 8.37
N THR A 86 4.79 7.87 8.65
CA THR A 86 3.90 8.23 9.77
C THR A 86 2.56 8.69 9.19
N PRO A 87 1.47 7.95 9.40
CA PRO A 87 0.14 8.36 8.99
C PRO A 87 -0.28 9.69 9.64
N CYS A 88 -1.17 10.46 9.02
CA CYS A 88 -1.60 11.77 9.53
C CYS A 88 -2.18 11.72 10.97
N SER A 89 -2.77 10.59 11.35
CA SER A 89 -3.33 10.35 12.71
C SER A 89 -2.44 9.45 13.59
N GLY A 90 -1.26 9.06 13.10
CA GLY A 90 -0.32 8.20 13.81
C GLY A 90 0.75 9.01 14.55
N ASN A 91 1.14 8.54 15.74
CA ASN A 91 2.22 9.15 16.52
C ASN A 91 3.57 8.46 16.30
N GLU A 92 3.57 7.24 15.76
CA GLU A 92 4.78 6.43 15.59
C GLU A 92 5.07 6.15 14.11
N PRO A 93 6.35 6.22 13.70
CA PRO A 93 6.75 5.88 12.34
C PRO A 93 6.71 4.37 12.12
N ILE A 94 6.10 3.96 11.01
CA ILE A 94 6.00 2.56 10.56
C ILE A 94 7.14 2.30 9.60
N ARG A 95 7.91 1.23 9.83
CA ARG A 95 8.97 0.78 8.92
C ARG A 95 8.36 0.11 7.70
N LEU A 96 8.49 0.74 6.53
CA LEU A 96 7.87 0.28 5.30
C LEU A 96 8.78 -0.73 4.59
N PHE A 97 9.91 -0.27 4.06
CA PHE A 97 10.86 -1.07 3.27
C PHE A 97 12.27 -0.43 3.27
N PRO A 98 13.33 -1.18 2.91
CA PRO A 98 14.68 -0.65 2.78
C PRO A 98 14.81 0.39 1.66
N ILE A 99 15.70 1.38 1.83
CA ILE A 99 15.92 2.42 0.80
C ILE A 99 16.55 1.88 -0.49
N GLN A 100 17.33 0.79 -0.40
CA GLN A 100 18.00 0.18 -1.55
C GLN A 100 17.12 -0.88 -2.26
N SER A 101 15.83 -0.94 -1.95
CA SER A 101 14.91 -1.92 -2.54
C SER A 101 14.25 -1.39 -3.80
N LEU A 102 13.88 -2.29 -4.70
CA LEU A 102 13.00 -1.98 -5.85
C LEU A 102 11.64 -1.42 -5.38
N THR A 103 11.22 -1.72 -4.15
CA THR A 103 10.01 -1.17 -3.54
C THR A 103 10.03 0.36 -3.52
N LEU A 104 11.19 0.98 -3.30
CA LEU A 104 11.32 2.43 -3.33
C LEU A 104 11.00 3.00 -4.72
N ASN A 105 11.48 2.35 -5.78
CA ASN A 105 11.20 2.79 -7.15
C ASN A 105 9.69 2.74 -7.44
N ILE A 106 9.03 1.65 -7.08
CA ILE A 106 7.57 1.51 -7.23
C ILE A 106 6.84 2.58 -6.41
N PHE A 107 7.23 2.75 -5.14
CA PHE A 107 6.61 3.72 -4.24
C PHE A 107 6.74 5.15 -4.76
N ASN A 108 7.87 5.51 -5.38
CA ASN A 108 8.08 6.84 -5.95
C ASN A 108 7.13 7.14 -7.12
N GLN A 109 6.55 6.12 -7.76
CA GLN A 109 5.52 6.29 -8.79
C GLN A 109 4.12 6.56 -8.20
N PHE A 110 3.91 6.42 -6.89
CA PHE A 110 2.61 6.61 -6.24
C PHE A 110 2.30 8.10 -5.98
N ASN A 111 2.30 8.88 -7.06
CA ASN A 111 2.16 10.33 -7.08
C ASN A 111 0.76 10.82 -7.54
N GLY A 112 -0.17 9.91 -7.79
CA GLY A 112 -1.53 10.20 -8.28
C GLY A 112 -1.63 10.58 -9.76
N GLN A 113 -0.54 10.52 -10.53
CA GLN A 113 -0.55 10.85 -11.97
C GLN A 113 -0.73 9.61 -12.83
N GLN A 114 0.05 8.56 -12.52
CA GLN A 114 0.08 7.30 -13.23
C GLN A 114 -0.92 6.30 -12.65
N THR A 115 -1.47 5.47 -13.53
CA THR A 115 -2.27 4.30 -13.18
C THR A 115 -1.40 3.13 -12.76
N ILE A 116 -1.96 2.17 -12.02
CA ILE A 116 -1.27 0.91 -11.70
C ILE A 116 -0.81 0.20 -12.97
N ALA A 117 -1.60 0.22 -14.06
CA ALA A 117 -1.20 -0.36 -15.35
C ALA A 117 0.11 0.25 -15.87
N GLU A 118 0.22 1.59 -15.88
CA GLU A 118 1.42 2.30 -16.34
C GLU A 118 2.62 2.01 -15.44
N ILE A 119 2.41 1.98 -14.13
CA ILE A 119 3.45 1.65 -13.17
C ILE A 119 3.94 0.21 -13.38
N VAL A 120 3.04 -0.74 -13.60
CA VAL A 120 3.40 -2.13 -13.90
C VAL A 120 4.28 -2.21 -15.16
N SER A 121 3.90 -1.51 -16.24
CA SER A 121 4.72 -1.46 -17.46
C SER A 121 6.12 -0.91 -17.21
N ILE A 122 6.25 0.18 -16.44
CA ILE A 122 7.56 0.76 -16.08
C ILE A 122 8.41 -0.27 -15.31
N ILE A 123 7.83 -0.95 -14.34
CA ILE A 123 8.54 -1.95 -13.54
C ILE A 123 8.95 -3.16 -14.38
N GLN A 124 8.14 -3.57 -15.36
CA GLN A 124 8.53 -4.61 -16.30
C GLN A 124 9.75 -4.20 -17.13
N GLU A 125 9.77 -2.98 -17.65
CA GLU A 125 10.90 -2.45 -18.44
C GLU A 125 12.17 -2.36 -17.61
N GLU A 126 12.08 -1.89 -16.36
CA GLU A 126 13.24 -1.74 -15.46
C GLU A 126 13.83 -3.08 -15.00
N THR A 127 13.00 -4.11 -14.83
CA THR A 127 13.41 -5.36 -14.17
C THR A 127 13.45 -6.58 -15.10
N GLY A 128 12.82 -6.50 -16.27
CA GLY A 128 12.60 -7.65 -17.15
C GLY A 128 11.61 -8.69 -16.59
N TRP A 129 10.83 -8.34 -15.56
CA TRP A 129 9.86 -9.26 -14.98
C TRP A 129 8.65 -9.53 -15.89
N SER A 130 8.01 -10.69 -15.69
CA SER A 130 6.73 -10.97 -16.32
C SER A 130 5.65 -9.99 -15.85
N LEU A 131 4.60 -9.86 -16.65
CA LEU A 131 3.45 -9.00 -16.35
C LEU A 131 2.83 -9.39 -15.02
N ASP A 132 2.58 -10.69 -14.83
CA ASP A 132 1.94 -11.22 -13.62
C ASP A 132 2.76 -10.91 -12.36
N LYS A 133 4.09 -11.05 -12.43
CA LYS A 133 4.97 -10.75 -11.29
C LYS A 133 4.95 -9.26 -10.96
N SER A 134 5.07 -8.42 -11.97
CA SER A 134 5.09 -6.96 -11.81
C SER A 134 3.77 -6.47 -11.25
N ALA A 135 2.65 -6.93 -11.81
CA ALA A 135 1.30 -6.63 -11.33
C ALA A 135 1.10 -7.09 -9.88
N ALA A 136 1.52 -8.30 -9.53
CA ALA A 136 1.41 -8.81 -8.15
C ALA A 136 2.21 -7.98 -7.15
N VAL A 137 3.45 -7.59 -7.50
CA VAL A 137 4.31 -6.79 -6.61
C VAL A 137 3.74 -5.38 -6.41
N VAL A 138 3.34 -4.70 -7.49
CA VAL A 138 2.74 -3.37 -7.42
C VAL A 138 1.42 -3.40 -6.63
N ARG A 139 0.55 -4.39 -6.92
CA ARG A 139 -0.71 -4.60 -6.19
C ARG A 139 -0.49 -4.81 -4.70
N ASN A 140 0.40 -5.71 -4.34
CA ASN A 140 0.68 -6.01 -2.95
C ASN A 140 1.25 -4.80 -2.21
N LEU A 141 2.18 -4.05 -2.83
CA LEU A 141 2.71 -2.84 -2.22
C LEU A 141 1.61 -1.79 -2.00
N PHE A 142 0.79 -1.52 -3.02
CA PHE A 142 -0.31 -0.56 -2.92
C PHE A 142 -1.28 -0.92 -1.80
N LEU A 143 -1.76 -2.18 -1.77
CA LEU A 143 -2.69 -2.63 -0.74
C LEU A 143 -2.10 -2.54 0.67
N ARG A 144 -0.83 -2.93 0.86
CA ARG A 144 -0.15 -2.79 2.15
C ARG A 144 -0.03 -1.33 2.61
N LEU A 145 0.24 -0.41 1.70
CA LEU A 145 0.32 1.01 2.03
C LEU A 145 -1.05 1.63 2.31
N CYS A 146 -2.11 1.14 1.67
CA CYS A 146 -3.50 1.47 2.02
C CYS A 146 -3.86 0.97 3.42
N GLU A 147 -3.49 -0.27 3.79
CA GLU A 147 -3.71 -0.84 5.13
C GLU A 147 -3.12 0.02 6.24
N VAL A 148 -1.92 0.57 6.02
CA VAL A 148 -1.27 1.46 6.99
C VAL A 148 -1.59 2.94 6.79
N ARG A 149 -2.56 3.28 5.91
CA ARG A 149 -3.02 4.66 5.65
C ARG A 149 -1.89 5.61 5.20
N ILE A 150 -0.95 5.07 4.44
CA ILE A 150 0.15 5.81 3.79
C ILE A 150 -0.24 6.18 2.36
N CYS A 151 -0.95 5.29 1.66
CA CYS A 151 -1.46 5.54 0.32
C CYS A 151 -2.99 5.38 0.25
N GLU A 152 -3.57 5.97 -0.77
CA GLU A 152 -4.99 5.87 -1.12
C GLU A 152 -5.14 5.81 -2.65
N PRO A 153 -6.27 5.28 -3.16
CA PRO A 153 -6.65 5.46 -4.55
C PRO A 153 -7.02 6.94 -4.80
N GLY A 154 -6.36 7.56 -5.78
CA GLY A 154 -6.60 8.94 -6.23
C GLY A 154 -7.64 9.06 -7.34
#